data_AF-A0A2H9NWC2-F1
#
_entry.id   AF-A0A2H9NWC2-F1
#
_cell.length_a   1.000
_cell.length_b   1.000
_cell.length_c   1.000
_cell.angle_alpha   90.00
_cell.angle_beta   90.00
_cell.angle_gamma   90.00
#
_symmetry.space_group_name_H-M   'P 1'
#
loop_
_entity.id
_entity.type
_entity.pdbx_description
1 polymer ?
#
loop_
_entity_poly.entity_id
_entity_poly.type
_entity_poly.pdbx_seq_one_letter_code
_entity_poly.pdbx_strand_id
1 'polypeptide(L)'
;MEGTMIRLKDYAPIVGEKTLEQIRDEASALYGKQVVHINSTYYGGGVAEMLNSLVPLFNEMGIETGWRVLKGKPDFFTITKKFHNALQGDAINLSHMKKRIYQKVNQVNATFSHIKHHDCIIVHDPQPLPIIQYYRKTQPWLWRCHIDLSHPNRELWNYLSQFINRYDKVIVSKKTFMQDLDIPQEVIYPSIDPLSPKNEELRDAVIDKYLSKFGIEQDKPIVSQISRFDKWKDPVGVIRAFKQVRKRVDCRLVLL
;
A
#
# COMPACT_ATOMS: atom_id res chain seq x y z
N MET A 1 5.21 20.91 12.30
CA MET A 1 4.14 19.95 12.04
C MET A 1 3.57 19.55 13.39
N GLU A 2 2.58 20.28 13.88
CA GLU A 2 1.75 19.78 14.98
C GLU A 2 0.89 18.67 14.37
N GLY A 3 1.34 17.43 14.50
CA GLY A 3 0.55 16.28 14.09
C GLY A 3 -0.58 16.10 15.08
N THR A 4 -1.74 16.65 14.78
CA THR A 4 -2.96 16.31 15.53
C THR A 4 -3.14 14.80 15.40
N MET A 5 -3.13 14.11 16.54
CA MET A 5 -3.33 12.67 16.59
C MET A 5 -4.71 12.37 15.99
N ILE A 6 -4.75 11.56 14.93
CA ILE A 6 -5.99 11.15 14.26
C ILE A 6 -6.88 10.43 15.28
N ARG A 7 -8.15 10.82 15.38
CA ARG A 7 -9.12 10.16 16.26
C ARG A 7 -10.29 9.61 15.46
N LEU A 8 -10.81 8.47 15.87
CA LEU A 8 -11.92 7.78 15.25
C LEU A 8 -13.16 8.67 15.18
N LYS A 9 -13.41 9.48 16.22
CA LYS A 9 -14.53 10.44 16.25
C LYS A 9 -14.44 11.53 15.19
N ASP A 10 -13.25 11.86 14.69
CA ASP A 10 -13.08 12.90 13.68
C ASP A 10 -13.69 12.44 12.34
N TYR A 11 -13.95 11.13 12.17
CA TYR A 11 -14.65 10.55 11.02
C TYR A 11 -16.19 10.51 11.16
N ALA A 12 -16.76 10.87 12.32
CA ALA A 12 -18.20 10.83 12.54
C ALA A 12 -19.01 11.63 11.51
N PRO A 13 -18.58 12.84 11.08
CA PRO A 13 -19.31 13.60 10.04
C PRO A 13 -19.37 12.90 8.68
N ILE A 14 -18.48 11.93 8.42
CA ILE A 14 -18.33 11.28 7.12
C ILE A 14 -19.07 9.94 7.08
N VAL A 15 -18.91 9.12 8.12
CA VAL A 15 -19.46 7.75 8.15
C VAL A 15 -20.62 7.56 9.14
N GLY A 16 -20.90 8.57 9.96
CA GLY A 16 -21.93 8.54 11.00
C GLY A 16 -21.51 7.78 12.27
N GLU A 17 -22.12 8.14 13.40
CA GLU A 17 -21.79 7.58 14.73
C GLU A 17 -22.00 6.06 14.81
N LYS A 18 -23.07 5.55 14.20
CA LYS A 18 -23.39 4.10 14.19
C LYS A 18 -22.24 3.26 13.61
N THR A 19 -21.56 3.76 12.58
CA THR A 19 -20.40 3.08 12.00
C THR A 19 -19.22 3.08 12.97
N LEU A 20 -19.02 4.18 13.69
CA LEU A 20 -17.95 4.27 14.68
C LEU A 20 -18.20 3.36 15.89
N GLU A 21 -19.46 3.26 16.35
CA GLU A 21 -19.86 2.32 17.40
C GLU A 21 -19.58 0.87 16.98
N GLN A 22 -19.99 0.47 15.78
CA GLN A 22 -19.70 -0.86 15.26
C GLN A 22 -18.19 -1.15 15.22
N ILE A 23 -17.38 -0.20 14.75
CA ILE A 23 -15.92 -0.34 14.72
C ILE A 23 -15.35 -0.54 16.13
N ARG A 24 -15.84 0.21 17.13
CA ARG A 24 -15.40 0.07 18.53
C ARG A 24 -15.80 -1.28 19.12
N ASP A 25 -17.02 -1.72 18.85
CA ASP A 25 -17.52 -3.01 19.32
C ASP A 25 -16.69 -4.17 18.76
N GLU A 26 -16.38 -4.14 17.46
CA GLU A 26 -15.51 -5.14 16.82
C GLU A 26 -14.07 -5.07 17.36
N ALA A 27 -13.54 -3.86 17.59
CA ALA A 27 -12.20 -3.67 18.13
C ALA A 27 -12.06 -4.15 19.59
N SER A 28 -13.14 -4.16 20.38
CA SER A 28 -13.12 -4.54 21.79
C SER A 28 -12.59 -5.97 22.03
N ALA A 29 -12.86 -6.89 21.11
CA ALA A 29 -12.35 -8.26 21.15
C ALA A 29 -10.83 -8.36 20.96
N LEU A 30 -10.20 -7.30 20.44
CA LEU A 30 -8.77 -7.19 20.20
C LEU A 30 -8.07 -6.25 21.19
N TYR A 31 -8.77 -5.76 22.21
CA TYR A 31 -8.20 -4.85 23.19
C TYR A 31 -6.98 -5.47 23.90
N GLY A 32 -5.89 -4.71 23.98
CA GLY A 32 -4.61 -5.13 24.55
C GLY A 32 -3.80 -6.11 23.68
N LYS A 33 -4.29 -6.46 22.48
CA LYS A 33 -3.53 -7.29 21.53
C LYS A 33 -2.44 -6.51 20.85
N GLN A 34 -1.28 -7.15 20.69
CA GLN A 34 -0.12 -6.58 20.02
C GLN A 34 -0.11 -6.96 18.54
N VAL A 35 -0.22 -5.96 17.65
CA VAL A 35 -0.18 -6.15 16.20
C VAL A 35 1.05 -5.44 15.64
N VAL A 36 1.70 -6.01 14.62
CA VAL A 36 2.79 -5.31 13.91
C VAL A 36 2.63 -5.36 12.41
N HIS A 37 2.73 -4.19 11.79
CA HIS A 37 2.83 -4.01 10.35
C HIS A 37 4.29 -3.93 9.92
N ILE A 38 4.65 -4.64 8.85
CA ILE A 38 6.00 -4.64 8.28
C ILE A 38 5.94 -4.26 6.80
N ASN A 39 6.65 -3.22 6.40
CA ASN A 39 6.74 -2.81 4.99
C ASN A 39 8.17 -2.33 4.64
N SER A 40 8.33 -1.76 3.44
CA SER A 40 9.64 -1.33 2.93
C SER A 40 9.94 0.16 3.01
N THR A 41 8.98 1.02 3.36
CA THR A 41 9.19 2.47 3.44
C THR A 41 8.23 3.14 4.43
N TYR A 42 8.71 4.12 5.19
CA TYR A 42 7.86 4.96 6.05
C TYR A 42 7.37 6.24 5.36
N TYR A 43 7.96 6.58 4.21
CA TYR A 43 7.59 7.77 3.45
C TYR A 43 7.36 7.41 1.98
N GLY A 44 6.37 8.06 1.37
CA GLY A 44 6.03 7.85 -0.02
C GLY A 44 5.32 6.52 -0.30
N GLY A 45 4.33 6.58 -1.21
CA GLY A 45 3.54 5.43 -1.63
C GLY A 45 2.30 5.18 -0.75
N GLY A 46 1.30 4.52 -1.34
CA GLY A 46 -0.02 4.34 -0.72
C GLY A 46 -0.01 3.50 0.56
N VAL A 47 0.93 2.55 0.70
CA VAL A 47 1.03 1.73 1.92
C VAL A 47 1.46 2.56 3.12
N ALA A 48 2.47 3.42 2.94
CA ALA A 48 2.94 4.29 4.03
C ALA A 48 1.86 5.32 4.39
N GLU A 49 1.19 5.93 3.40
CA GLU A 49 0.06 6.83 3.63
C GLU A 49 -1.04 6.16 4.47
N MET A 50 -1.47 4.96 4.06
CA MET A 50 -2.49 4.19 4.76
C MET A 50 -2.07 3.85 6.20
N LEU A 51 -0.82 3.40 6.42
CA LEU A 51 -0.34 3.03 7.76
C LEU A 51 -0.18 4.23 8.69
N ASN A 52 0.11 5.43 8.15
CA ASN A 52 0.14 6.66 8.96
C ASN A 52 -1.22 7.00 9.56
N SER A 53 -2.32 6.60 8.92
CA SER A 53 -3.68 6.80 9.46
C SER A 53 -4.16 5.59 10.27
N LEU A 54 -3.95 4.37 9.77
CA LEU A 54 -4.45 3.17 10.43
C LEU A 54 -3.76 2.92 11.77
N VAL A 55 -2.43 3.01 11.85
CA VAL A 55 -1.72 2.66 13.08
C VAL A 55 -2.16 3.52 14.27
N PRO A 56 -2.30 4.85 14.16
CA PRO A 56 -2.89 5.67 15.23
C PRO A 56 -4.32 5.24 15.61
N LEU A 57 -5.18 4.97 14.63
CA LEU A 57 -6.57 4.54 14.90
C LEU A 57 -6.63 3.21 15.66
N PHE A 58 -5.83 2.23 15.27
CA PHE A 58 -5.74 0.96 16.02
C PHE A 58 -5.30 1.19 17.47
N ASN A 59 -4.28 2.03 17.68
CA ASN A 59 -3.80 2.34 19.03
C ASN A 59 -4.82 3.11 19.87
N GLU A 60 -5.57 4.05 19.28
CA GLU A 60 -6.66 4.76 19.97
C GLU A 60 -7.75 3.79 20.44
N MET A 61 -8.03 2.74 19.66
CA MET A 61 -8.99 1.69 20.01
C MET A 61 -8.43 0.64 21.00
N GLY A 62 -7.22 0.83 21.52
CA GLY A 62 -6.59 -0.07 22.49
C GLY A 62 -5.93 -1.30 21.90
N ILE A 63 -5.70 -1.35 20.59
CA ILE A 63 -4.94 -2.41 19.92
C ILE A 63 -3.50 -1.93 19.79
N GLU A 64 -2.59 -2.47 20.59
CA GLU A 64 -1.17 -2.07 20.66
C GLU A 64 -0.47 -2.35 19.32
N THR A 65 -0.48 -1.37 18.43
CA THR A 65 -0.10 -1.56 17.03
C THR A 65 1.21 -0.87 16.71
N GLY A 66 2.20 -1.68 16.34
CA GLY A 66 3.50 -1.23 15.89
C GLY A 66 3.66 -1.20 14.37
N TRP A 67 4.60 -0.39 13.90
CA TRP A 67 5.06 -0.37 12.52
C TRP A 67 6.58 -0.58 12.47
N ARG A 68 7.03 -1.50 11.61
CA ARG A 68 8.44 -1.78 11.31
C ARG A 68 8.70 -1.60 9.83
N VAL A 69 9.82 -0.98 9.51
CA VAL A 69 10.23 -0.66 8.14
C VAL A 69 11.54 -1.37 7.87
N LEU A 70 11.61 -2.09 6.75
CA LEU A 70 12.85 -2.73 6.33
C LEU A 70 13.94 -1.69 6.07
N LYS A 71 15.13 -1.96 6.61
CA LYS A 71 16.37 -1.28 6.25
C LYS A 71 17.03 -2.03 5.10
N GLY A 72 17.04 -1.44 3.92
CA GLY A 72 17.63 -2.00 2.71
C GLY A 72 18.65 -1.04 2.08
N LYS A 73 19.63 -1.59 1.35
CA LYS A 73 20.53 -0.82 0.48
C LYS A 73 19.86 -0.55 -0.89
N PRO A 74 20.33 0.41 -1.70
CA PRO A 74 19.75 0.70 -3.02
C PRO A 74 19.61 -0.51 -3.95
N ASP A 75 20.55 -1.46 -3.90
CA ASP A 75 20.48 -2.69 -4.69
C ASP A 75 19.23 -3.53 -4.36
N PHE A 76 18.84 -3.60 -3.09
CA PHE A 76 17.64 -4.30 -2.65
C PHE A 76 16.38 -3.64 -3.22
N PHE A 77 16.29 -2.31 -3.17
CA PHE A 77 15.15 -1.59 -3.73
C PHE A 77 15.11 -1.68 -5.26
N THR A 78 16.27 -1.74 -5.92
CA THR A 78 16.36 -2.00 -7.37
C THR A 78 15.84 -3.40 -7.71
N ILE A 79 16.20 -4.42 -6.92
CA ILE A 79 15.73 -5.79 -7.11
C ILE A 79 14.22 -5.89 -6.86
N THR A 80 13.74 -5.34 -5.75
CA THR A 80 12.32 -5.43 -5.39
C THR A 80 11.43 -4.61 -6.32
N LYS A 81 11.92 -3.52 -6.92
CA LYS A 81 11.23 -2.83 -8.02
C LYS A 81 11.08 -3.73 -9.26
N LYS A 82 12.11 -4.52 -9.60
CA LYS A 82 12.00 -5.52 -10.68
C LYS A 82 11.00 -6.62 -10.32
N PHE A 83 10.94 -7.03 -9.05
CA PHE A 83 9.96 -8.01 -8.59
C PHE A 83 8.54 -7.47 -8.71
N HIS A 84 8.31 -6.23 -8.26
CA HIS A 84 7.03 -5.53 -8.40
C HIS A 84 6.57 -5.52 -9.86
N ASN A 85 7.41 -5.09 -10.79
CA ASN A 85 7.05 -5.07 -12.21
C ASN A 85 6.78 -6.48 -12.76
N ALA A 86 7.60 -7.46 -12.38
CA ALA A 86 7.45 -8.82 -12.88
C ALA A 86 6.20 -9.53 -12.33
N LEU A 87 5.77 -9.21 -11.12
CA LEU A 87 4.48 -9.65 -10.58
C LEU A 87 3.29 -9.03 -11.33
N GLN A 88 3.51 -7.91 -12.02
CA GLN A 88 2.54 -7.28 -12.92
C GLN A 88 2.73 -7.66 -14.40
N GLY A 89 3.53 -8.70 -14.68
CA GLY A 89 3.67 -9.29 -16.02
C GLY A 89 4.97 -8.98 -16.76
N ASP A 90 5.87 -8.15 -16.21
CA ASP A 90 7.18 -7.93 -16.84
C ASP A 90 8.07 -9.18 -16.79
N ALA A 91 8.96 -9.29 -17.78
CA ALA A 91 10.03 -10.27 -17.75
C ALA A 91 11.06 -9.94 -16.64
N ILE A 92 11.64 -10.98 -16.05
CA ILE A 92 12.72 -10.85 -15.07
C ILE A 92 13.76 -11.94 -15.29
N ASN A 93 15.03 -11.58 -15.19
CA ASN A 93 16.10 -12.55 -14.97
C ASN A 93 16.25 -12.76 -13.46
N LEU A 94 15.72 -13.85 -12.91
CA LEU A 94 15.76 -14.13 -11.48
C LEU A 94 17.05 -14.87 -11.05
N SER A 95 18.18 -14.18 -11.20
CA SER A 95 19.49 -14.77 -10.87
C SER A 95 19.66 -15.13 -9.39
N HIS A 96 20.53 -16.11 -9.11
CA HIS A 96 20.90 -16.51 -7.75
C HIS A 96 21.38 -15.33 -6.89
N MET A 97 22.12 -14.38 -7.48
CA MET A 97 22.56 -13.18 -6.79
C MET A 97 21.38 -12.33 -6.29
N LYS A 98 20.35 -12.14 -7.12
CA LYS A 98 19.15 -11.38 -6.72
C LYS A 98 18.40 -12.07 -5.59
N LYS A 99 18.21 -13.40 -5.69
CA LYS A 99 17.60 -14.22 -4.62
C LYS A 99 18.39 -14.09 -3.31
N ARG A 100 19.73 -14.18 -3.38
CA ARG A 100 20.62 -14.05 -2.23
C ARG A 100 20.54 -12.68 -1.57
N ILE A 101 20.59 -11.59 -2.34
CA ILE A 101 20.49 -10.22 -1.80
C ILE A 101 19.12 -10.01 -1.13
N TYR A 102 18.04 -10.40 -1.82
CA TYR A 102 16.67 -10.29 -1.33
C TYR A 102 16.45 -11.02 0.01
N GLN A 103 16.90 -12.27 0.11
CA GLN A 103 16.83 -13.04 1.36
C GLN A 103 17.77 -12.49 2.43
N LYS A 104 19.01 -12.11 2.08
CA LYS A 104 20.00 -11.61 3.05
C LYS A 104 19.52 -10.34 3.75
N VAL A 105 18.89 -9.43 3.02
CA VAL A 105 18.32 -8.21 3.63
C VAL A 105 17.21 -8.57 4.61
N ASN A 106 16.32 -9.51 4.27
CA ASN A 106 15.27 -9.97 5.18
C ASN A 106 15.84 -10.68 6.42
N GLN A 107 16.88 -11.50 6.25
CA GLN A 107 17.60 -12.16 7.34
C GLN A 107 18.18 -11.13 8.31
N VAL A 108 18.85 -10.10 7.79
CA VAL A 108 19.46 -9.05 8.60
C VAL A 108 18.37 -8.22 9.30
N ASN A 109 17.28 -7.89 8.63
CA ASN A 109 16.18 -7.15 9.28
C ASN A 109 15.50 -7.96 10.39
N ALA A 110 15.42 -9.28 10.25
CA ALA A 110 14.87 -10.14 11.29
C ALA A 110 15.68 -10.11 12.61
N THR A 111 16.97 -9.75 12.59
CA THR A 111 17.79 -9.74 13.82
C THR A 111 17.47 -8.57 14.74
N PHE A 112 16.96 -7.45 14.20
CA PHE A 112 16.67 -6.23 14.97
C PHE A 112 15.21 -5.77 14.91
N SER A 113 14.32 -6.48 14.20
CA SER A 113 12.90 -6.12 14.16
C SER A 113 12.13 -6.53 15.42
N HIS A 114 12.60 -7.56 16.13
CA HIS A 114 12.05 -8.06 17.40
C HIS A 114 10.52 -8.26 17.41
N ILE A 115 9.97 -8.87 16.37
CA ILE A 115 8.51 -9.01 16.18
C ILE A 115 7.89 -10.25 16.82
N LYS A 116 8.69 -11.13 17.44
CA LYS A 116 8.24 -12.44 17.95
C LYS A 116 7.20 -12.41 19.07
N HIS A 117 7.03 -11.27 19.75
CA HIS A 117 6.13 -11.13 20.90
C HIS A 117 4.73 -10.59 20.55
N HIS A 118 4.50 -10.23 19.29
CA HIS A 118 3.20 -9.70 18.86
C HIS A 118 2.19 -10.85 18.69
N ASP A 119 0.92 -10.60 19.00
CA ASP A 119 -0.21 -11.51 18.77
C ASP A 119 -0.53 -11.69 17.27
N CYS A 120 -0.20 -10.71 16.41
CA CYS A 120 -0.40 -10.81 14.96
C CYS A 120 0.65 -10.04 14.17
N ILE A 121 1.11 -10.62 13.06
CA ILE A 121 2.11 -10.01 12.17
C ILE A 121 1.52 -9.83 10.78
N ILE A 122 1.56 -8.60 10.25
CA ILE A 122 1.05 -8.24 8.93
C ILE A 122 2.21 -7.76 8.07
N VAL A 123 2.53 -8.51 7.02
CA VAL A 123 3.62 -8.20 6.09
C VAL A 123 3.05 -7.62 4.81
N HIS A 124 3.47 -6.41 4.46
CA HIS A 124 2.98 -5.67 3.30
C HIS A 124 3.93 -5.85 2.11
N ASP A 125 3.35 -6.24 0.97
CA ASP A 125 4.01 -6.35 -0.34
C ASP A 125 5.17 -7.38 -0.39
N PRO A 126 5.82 -7.58 -1.55
CA PRO A 126 6.86 -8.61 -1.69
C PRO A 126 8.17 -8.32 -0.95
N GLN A 127 8.48 -7.08 -0.60
CA GLN A 127 9.82 -6.72 -0.07
C GLN A 127 10.15 -7.44 1.25
N PRO A 128 9.25 -7.50 2.25
CA PRO A 128 9.49 -8.18 3.51
C PRO A 128 8.98 -9.61 3.55
N LEU A 129 8.43 -10.12 2.45
CA LEU A 129 7.80 -11.44 2.37
C LEU A 129 8.66 -12.60 2.95
N PRO A 130 10.00 -12.67 2.72
CA PRO A 130 10.83 -13.75 3.26
C PRO A 130 11.11 -13.65 4.75
N ILE A 131 10.75 -12.54 5.42
CA ILE A 131 11.09 -12.33 6.83
C ILE A 131 10.53 -13.44 7.73
N ILE A 132 9.38 -14.03 7.36
CA ILE A 132 8.76 -15.19 8.01
C ILE A 132 9.69 -16.40 8.14
N GLN A 133 10.70 -16.52 7.27
CA GLN A 133 11.66 -17.63 7.31
C GLN A 133 12.56 -17.60 8.53
N TYR A 134 12.75 -16.41 9.12
CA TYR A 134 13.71 -16.17 10.19
C TYR A 134 13.06 -16.11 11.58
N TYR A 135 11.78 -16.47 11.66
CA TYR A 135 11.03 -16.60 12.91
C TYR A 135 10.39 -17.97 13.00
N ARG A 136 10.32 -18.50 14.23
CA ARG A 136 9.43 -19.62 14.54
C ARG A 136 8.01 -19.07 14.61
N LYS A 137 7.10 -19.61 13.81
CA LYS A 137 5.70 -19.18 13.79
C LYS A 137 4.98 -19.68 15.04
N THR A 138 4.57 -18.76 15.91
CA THR A 138 3.79 -19.03 17.14
C THR A 138 2.46 -18.27 17.19
N GLN A 139 2.21 -17.43 16.19
CA GLN A 139 1.06 -16.54 16.06
C GLN A 139 0.67 -16.45 14.59
N PRO A 140 -0.50 -15.89 14.24
CA PRO A 140 -0.88 -15.64 12.86
C PRO A 140 0.05 -14.67 12.13
N TRP A 141 0.38 -15.01 10.88
CA TRP A 141 1.08 -14.19 9.91
C TRP A 141 0.19 -13.93 8.70
N LEU A 142 -0.09 -12.67 8.41
CA LEU A 142 -0.90 -12.24 7.28
C LEU A 142 0.01 -11.60 6.23
N TRP A 143 -0.10 -12.02 4.97
CA TRP A 143 0.56 -11.33 3.87
C TRP A 143 -0.44 -10.44 3.12
N ARG A 144 -0.24 -9.12 3.19
CA ARG A 144 -1.07 -8.14 2.50
C ARG A 144 -0.37 -7.67 1.22
N CYS A 145 -0.87 -8.11 0.06
CA CYS A 145 -0.36 -7.70 -1.24
C CYS A 145 -1.19 -6.54 -1.80
N HIS A 146 -0.54 -5.41 -2.11
CA HIS A 146 -1.19 -4.21 -2.65
C HIS A 146 -1.11 -4.09 -4.16
N ILE A 147 -0.34 -4.98 -4.81
CA ILE A 147 -0.08 -4.94 -6.24
C ILE A 147 -0.97 -5.92 -7.01
N ASP A 148 -1.04 -5.71 -8.32
CA ASP A 148 -1.74 -6.60 -9.23
C ASP A 148 -0.99 -7.93 -9.35
N LEU A 149 -1.68 -9.03 -9.00
CA LEU A 149 -1.20 -10.39 -9.13
C LEU A 149 -1.96 -11.18 -10.20
N SER A 150 -2.74 -10.55 -11.08
CA SER A 150 -3.57 -11.27 -12.07
C SER A 150 -2.74 -12.06 -13.08
N HIS A 151 -1.57 -11.54 -13.47
CA HIS A 151 -0.70 -12.15 -14.50
C HIS A 151 0.78 -12.07 -14.08
N PRO A 152 1.18 -12.75 -12.99
CA PRO A 152 2.54 -12.64 -12.50
C PRO A 152 3.49 -13.47 -13.35
N ASN A 153 4.74 -13.00 -13.48
CA ASN A 153 5.79 -13.80 -14.05
C ASN A 153 5.93 -15.13 -13.29
N ARG A 154 5.74 -16.25 -13.99
CA ARG A 154 5.68 -17.60 -13.39
C ARG A 154 6.95 -17.97 -12.61
N GLU A 155 8.14 -17.62 -13.12
CA GLU A 155 9.40 -17.95 -12.44
C GLU A 155 9.49 -17.24 -11.09
N LEU A 156 9.17 -15.95 -11.06
CA LEU A 156 9.15 -15.17 -9.83
C LEU A 156 8.04 -15.63 -8.89
N TRP A 157 6.83 -15.87 -9.40
CA TRP A 157 5.71 -16.33 -8.60
C TRP A 157 6.01 -17.66 -7.90
N ASN A 158 6.57 -18.64 -8.62
CA ASN A 158 6.97 -19.92 -8.06
C ASN A 158 8.02 -19.76 -6.95
N TYR A 159 8.97 -18.84 -7.13
CA TYR A 159 9.96 -18.53 -6.10
C TYR A 159 9.33 -17.88 -4.85
N LEU A 160 8.44 -16.89 -5.02
CA LEU A 160 7.82 -16.20 -3.90
C LEU A 160 6.77 -17.05 -3.18
N SER A 161 6.09 -17.95 -3.89
CA SER A 161 5.08 -18.87 -3.33
C SER A 161 5.65 -19.75 -2.21
N GLN A 162 6.94 -20.07 -2.27
CA GLN A 162 7.67 -20.78 -1.20
C GLN A 162 7.65 -20.03 0.14
N PHE A 163 7.58 -18.70 0.10
CA PHE A 163 7.42 -17.86 1.29
C PHE A 163 5.96 -17.62 1.62
N ILE A 164 5.13 -17.36 0.61
CA ILE A 164 3.69 -17.07 0.75
C ILE A 164 2.98 -18.22 1.48
N ASN A 165 3.24 -19.47 1.10
CA ASN A 165 2.61 -20.65 1.71
C ASN A 165 2.97 -20.87 3.19
N ARG A 166 3.88 -20.08 3.77
CA ARG A 166 4.17 -20.11 5.21
C ARG A 166 3.25 -19.20 6.03
N TYR A 167 2.59 -18.24 5.38
CA TYR A 167 1.62 -17.34 5.99
C TYR A 167 0.30 -18.09 6.26
N ASP A 168 -0.52 -17.55 7.15
CA ASP A 168 -1.81 -18.13 7.52
C ASP A 168 -2.94 -17.64 6.62
N LYS A 169 -2.79 -16.45 6.04
CA LYS A 169 -3.75 -15.87 5.10
C LYS A 169 -3.07 -14.84 4.21
N VAL A 170 -3.53 -14.76 2.97
CA VAL A 170 -3.18 -13.71 2.02
C VAL A 170 -4.32 -12.73 1.89
N ILE A 171 -4.02 -11.44 1.83
CA ILE A 171 -5.00 -10.39 1.65
C ILE A 171 -4.65 -9.64 0.37
N VAL A 172 -5.58 -9.57 -0.59
CA VAL A 172 -5.41 -8.88 -1.86
C VAL A 172 -6.41 -7.74 -2.05
N SER A 173 -6.09 -6.79 -2.92
CA SER A 173 -6.90 -5.58 -3.14
C SER A 173 -8.14 -5.79 -4.01
N LYS A 174 -8.22 -6.89 -4.78
CA LYS A 174 -9.33 -7.22 -5.68
C LYS A 174 -9.45 -8.73 -5.85
N LYS A 175 -10.66 -9.22 -6.13
CA LYS A 175 -10.92 -10.64 -6.48
C LYS A 175 -10.06 -11.13 -7.65
N THR A 176 -9.86 -10.28 -8.66
CA THR A 176 -9.03 -10.61 -9.84
C THR A 176 -7.54 -10.77 -9.53
N PHE A 177 -7.08 -10.41 -8.33
CA PHE A 177 -5.69 -10.59 -7.90
C PHE A 177 -5.49 -11.85 -7.06
N MET A 178 -6.57 -12.60 -6.77
CA MET A 178 -6.43 -13.88 -6.11
C MET A 178 -5.66 -14.85 -7.01
N GLN A 179 -4.87 -15.73 -6.40
CA GLN A 179 -4.05 -16.73 -7.08
C GLN A 179 -4.42 -18.13 -6.60
N ASP A 180 -4.02 -19.16 -7.33
CA ASP A 180 -4.16 -20.53 -6.86
C ASP A 180 -3.09 -20.80 -5.79
N LEU A 181 -3.50 -20.80 -4.52
CA LEU A 181 -2.64 -20.92 -3.34
C LEU A 181 -3.26 -21.89 -2.34
N ASP A 182 -2.43 -22.65 -1.64
CA ASP A 182 -2.86 -23.62 -0.62
C ASP A 182 -3.41 -22.97 0.66
N ILE A 183 -3.27 -21.65 0.79
CA ILE A 183 -3.65 -20.88 1.97
C ILE A 183 -4.82 -19.93 1.67
N PRO A 184 -5.68 -19.64 2.67
CA PRO A 184 -6.86 -18.84 2.45
C PRO A 184 -6.50 -17.42 1.99
N GLN A 185 -7.38 -16.87 1.15
CA GLN A 185 -7.27 -15.54 0.59
C GLN A 185 -8.49 -14.70 0.94
N GLU A 186 -8.26 -13.43 1.28
CA GLU A 186 -9.28 -12.45 1.61
C GLU A 186 -9.16 -11.22 0.71
N VAL A 187 -10.29 -10.63 0.34
CA VAL A 187 -10.30 -9.38 -0.41
C VAL A 187 -10.63 -8.23 0.53
N ILE A 188 -9.64 -7.37 0.76
CA ILE A 188 -9.83 -6.07 1.42
C ILE A 188 -9.48 -5.00 0.40
N TYR A 189 -10.45 -4.17 0.03
CA TYR A 189 -10.22 -3.08 -0.92
C TYR A 189 -9.32 -2.00 -0.29
N PRO A 190 -8.49 -1.31 -1.08
CA PRO A 190 -7.77 -0.15 -0.58
C PRO A 190 -8.76 0.95 -0.20
N SER A 191 -8.43 1.71 0.83
CA SER A 191 -9.20 2.87 1.29
C SER A 191 -8.43 4.16 1.08
N ILE A 192 -9.14 5.29 1.19
CA ILE A 192 -8.55 6.61 1.32
C ILE A 192 -8.84 7.13 2.73
N ASP A 193 -7.95 7.97 3.25
CA ASP A 193 -8.21 8.72 4.47
C ASP A 193 -8.82 10.08 4.09
N PRO A 194 -10.14 10.31 4.27
CA PRO A 194 -10.80 11.56 3.90
C PRO A 194 -10.28 12.79 4.64
N LEU A 195 -9.57 12.61 5.77
CA LEU A 195 -9.02 13.70 6.56
C LEU A 195 -7.53 13.95 6.28
N SER A 196 -6.92 13.19 5.36
CA SER A 196 -5.53 13.41 5.01
C SER A 196 -5.37 14.61 4.06
N PRO A 197 -4.20 15.27 4.05
CA PRO A 197 -3.96 16.43 3.16
C PRO A 197 -4.18 16.17 1.67
N LYS A 198 -4.23 14.90 1.24
CA LYS A 198 -4.51 14.53 -0.14
C LYS A 198 -6.00 14.54 -0.47
N ASN A 199 -6.86 14.25 0.50
CA ASN A 199 -8.29 14.03 0.27
C ASN A 199 -9.19 15.00 1.05
N GLU A 200 -8.63 15.80 1.97
CA GLU A 200 -9.37 16.82 2.70
C GLU A 200 -9.95 17.87 1.75
N GLU A 201 -11.08 18.45 2.15
CA GLU A 201 -11.70 19.52 1.39
C GLU A 201 -10.86 20.80 1.48
N LEU A 202 -10.50 21.35 0.32
CA LEU A 202 -9.71 22.56 0.22
C LEU A 202 -10.62 23.76 0.02
N ARG A 203 -10.30 24.88 0.69
CA ARG A 203 -10.95 26.17 0.42
C ARG A 203 -10.60 26.66 -0.98
N ASP A 204 -11.53 27.32 -1.66
CA ASP A 204 -11.35 27.87 -3.01
C ASP A 204 -10.08 28.72 -3.15
N ALA A 205 -9.80 29.60 -2.18
CA ALA A 205 -8.59 30.43 -2.19
C ALA A 205 -7.28 29.62 -2.21
N VAL A 206 -7.28 28.41 -1.64
CA VAL A 206 -6.12 27.50 -1.68
C VAL A 206 -6.04 26.86 -3.06
N ILE A 207 -7.17 26.40 -3.61
CA ILE A 207 -7.27 25.83 -4.96
C ILE A 207 -6.77 26.83 -6.00
N ASP A 208 -7.28 28.06 -5.98
CA ASP A 208 -6.92 29.13 -6.91
C ASP A 208 -5.43 29.48 -6.84
N LYS A 209 -4.89 29.55 -5.63
CA LYS A 209 -3.45 29.80 -5.41
C LYS A 209 -2.59 28.72 -6.07
N TYR A 210 -2.94 27.44 -5.91
CA TYR A 210 -2.16 26.36 -6.52
C TYR A 210 -2.31 26.31 -8.03
N LEU A 211 -3.52 26.50 -8.55
CA LEU A 211 -3.76 26.50 -10.00
C LEU A 211 -3.06 27.68 -10.69
N SER A 212 -3.18 28.89 -10.13
CA SER A 212 -2.49 30.08 -10.62
C SER A 212 -0.96 29.90 -10.61
N LYS A 213 -0.40 29.32 -9.54
CA LYS A 213 1.03 29.03 -9.43
C LYS A 213 1.53 28.15 -10.59
N PHE A 214 0.72 27.23 -11.10
CA PHE A 214 1.07 26.35 -12.22
C PHE A 214 0.53 26.82 -13.57
N GLY A 215 -0.04 28.03 -13.66
CA GLY A 215 -0.60 28.58 -14.91
C GLY A 215 -1.81 27.81 -15.43
N ILE A 216 -2.57 27.16 -14.54
CA ILE A 216 -3.77 26.40 -14.90
C ILE A 216 -4.98 27.31 -14.69
N GLU A 217 -5.54 27.82 -15.78
CA GLU A 217 -6.75 28.64 -15.74
C GLU A 217 -8.01 27.74 -15.69
N GLN A 218 -9.07 28.22 -15.02
CA GLN A 218 -10.34 27.51 -14.82
C GLN A 218 -11.47 27.94 -15.78
N ASP A 219 -11.20 28.76 -16.80
CA ASP A 219 -12.15 29.19 -17.84
C ASP A 219 -12.58 28.06 -18.80
N LYS A 220 -11.99 26.87 -18.68
CA LYS A 220 -12.31 25.70 -19.50
C LYS A 220 -12.34 24.43 -18.66
N PRO A 221 -13.12 23.40 -19.06
CA PRO A 221 -13.07 22.09 -18.44
C PRO A 221 -11.64 21.53 -18.39
N ILE A 222 -11.26 20.96 -17.24
CA ILE A 222 -9.96 20.33 -17.03
C ILE A 222 -10.14 18.81 -17.09
N VAL A 223 -9.35 18.17 -17.94
CA VAL A 223 -9.13 16.72 -17.94
C VAL A 223 -7.82 16.45 -17.23
N SER A 224 -7.82 15.55 -16.25
CA SER A 224 -6.60 15.25 -15.49
C SER A 224 -6.34 13.76 -15.33
N GLN A 225 -5.06 13.39 -15.32
CA GLN A 225 -4.59 12.10 -14.86
C GLN A 225 -3.53 12.34 -13.78
N ILE A 226 -3.76 11.80 -12.59
CA ILE A 226 -2.83 11.84 -11.47
C ILE A 226 -2.22 10.45 -11.33
N SER A 227 -1.01 10.27 -11.82
CA SER A 227 -0.30 8.99 -11.80
C SER A 227 1.19 9.16 -12.11
N ARG A 228 2.02 8.26 -11.59
CA ARG A 228 3.43 8.19 -12.00
C ARG A 228 3.53 8.07 -13.53
N PHE A 229 4.54 8.74 -14.10
CA PHE A 229 4.94 8.58 -15.50
C PHE A 229 5.63 7.22 -15.71
N ASP A 230 4.85 6.15 -15.65
CA ASP A 230 5.26 4.79 -15.94
C ASP A 230 4.39 4.18 -17.04
N LYS A 231 4.95 3.20 -17.77
CA LYS A 231 4.28 2.60 -18.94
C LYS A 231 2.91 1.98 -18.61
N TRP A 232 2.69 1.57 -17.36
CA TRP A 232 1.44 0.94 -16.93
C TRP A 232 0.32 1.95 -16.70
N LYS A 233 0.65 3.24 -16.66
CA LYS A 233 -0.32 4.33 -16.56
C LYS A 233 -0.69 4.93 -17.91
N ASP A 234 -0.01 4.52 -18.98
CA ASP A 234 -0.24 4.96 -20.37
C ASP A 234 -0.51 6.48 -20.54
N PRO A 235 0.40 7.36 -20.09
CA PRO A 235 0.22 8.81 -20.26
C PRO A 235 0.12 9.21 -21.75
N VAL A 236 0.74 8.45 -22.65
CA VAL A 236 0.64 8.66 -24.11
C VAL A 236 -0.78 8.36 -24.60
N GLY A 237 -1.40 7.28 -24.11
CA GLY A 237 -2.80 6.97 -24.36
C GLY A 237 -3.73 8.08 -23.89
N VAL A 238 -3.48 8.67 -22.71
CA VAL A 238 -4.25 9.81 -22.22
C VAL A 238 -4.13 11.02 -23.14
N ILE A 239 -2.92 11.33 -23.63
CA ILE A 239 -2.73 12.40 -24.62
C ILE A 239 -3.52 12.10 -25.91
N ARG A 240 -3.49 10.85 -26.40
CA ARG A 240 -4.27 10.46 -27.60
C ARG A 240 -5.77 10.61 -27.37
N ALA A 241 -6.28 10.16 -26.23
CA ALA A 241 -7.68 10.30 -25.85
C ALA A 241 -8.09 11.77 -25.76
N PHE A 242 -7.28 12.60 -25.09
CA PHE A 242 -7.48 14.04 -24.99
C PHE A 242 -7.54 14.72 -26.36
N LYS A 243 -6.67 14.36 -27.31
CA LYS A 243 -6.71 14.88 -28.68
C LYS A 243 -8.02 14.57 -29.41
N GLN A 244 -8.70 13.47 -29.09
CA GLN A 244 -10.02 13.17 -29.64
C GLN A 244 -11.12 13.99 -28.97
N VAL A 245 -11.08 14.12 -27.64
CA VAL A 245 -12.03 14.95 -26.87
C VAL A 245 -11.98 16.41 -27.33
N ARG A 246 -10.77 16.95 -27.50
CA ARG A 246 -10.55 18.35 -27.89
C ARG A 246 -11.13 18.74 -29.25
N LYS A 247 -11.45 17.76 -30.13
CA LYS A 247 -12.15 18.03 -31.40
C LYS A 247 -13.61 18.45 -31.20
N ARG A 248 -14.19 18.18 -30.03
CA ARG A 248 -15.61 18.42 -29.72
C ARG A 248 -15.80 19.41 -28.57
N VAL A 249 -14.89 19.44 -27.61
CA VAL A 249 -14.96 20.28 -26.42
C VAL A 249 -13.65 21.04 -26.26
N ASP A 250 -13.70 22.36 -26.11
CA ASP A 250 -12.52 23.15 -25.77
C ASP A 250 -12.17 22.95 -24.29
N CYS A 251 -11.07 22.24 -24.02
CA CYS A 251 -10.69 21.79 -22.67
C CYS A 251 -9.16 21.76 -22.49
N ARG A 252 -8.69 21.75 -21.24
CA ARG A 252 -7.27 21.64 -20.86
C ARG A 252 -6.92 20.24 -20.37
N LEU A 253 -5.69 19.78 -20.64
CA LEU A 253 -5.14 18.54 -20.08
C LEU A 253 -4.10 18.87 -19.02
N VAL A 254 -4.24 18.29 -17.83
CA VAL A 254 -3.26 18.38 -16.74
C VAL A 254 -2.79 16.96 -16.39
N LEU A 255 -1.53 16.65 -16.67
CA LEU A 255 -0.90 15.37 -16.30
C LEU A 255 0.01 15.59 -15.10
N LEU A 256 -0.23 14.85 -14.02
CA LEU A 256 0.44 14.97 -12.72
C LEU A 256 1.00 13.62 -12.27
#